data_AF-A0A1F6D811-F1
#
_entry.id   AF-A0A1F6D811-F1
#
_cell.length_a   1.000
_cell.length_b   1.000
_cell.length_c   1.000
_cell.angle_alpha   90.00
_cell.angle_beta   90.00
_cell.angle_gamma   90.00
#
_symmetry.space_group_name_H-M   'P 1'
#
loop_
_entity.id
_entity.type
_entity.pdbx_description
1 polymer ?
#
loop_
_entity_poly.entity_id
_entity_poly.type
_entity_poly.pdbx_seq_one_letter_code
_entity_poly.pdbx_strand_id
1 'polypeptide(L)'
;MLRTAFGLVIVILVIAAGVYFLGTPRAEAPTTDEYGWQLVQFPENAESDIPRATVNLRAGETKHALGEFDGVCFVIEELQWELLENEKTGVICWWAGSGKEIGIFTEDGRDVVKVGELDEGLSDDIGFRGNFETILEL
;
A
#
# COMPACT_ATOMS: atom_id res chain seq x y z
N MET A 1 19.62 -45.04 43.24
CA MET A 1 19.32 -45.15 41.79
C MET A 1 18.30 -44.11 41.29
N LEU A 2 17.97 -43.04 42.05
CA LEU A 2 16.91 -42.07 41.68
C LEU A 2 17.43 -40.70 41.18
N ARG A 3 18.75 -40.51 41.09
CA ARG A 3 19.37 -39.22 40.68
C ARG A 3 19.67 -39.11 39.18
N THR A 4 19.70 -40.23 38.46
CA THR A 4 20.02 -40.28 37.02
C THR A 4 18.81 -40.03 36.12
N ALA A 5 17.59 -40.31 36.59
CA ALA A 5 16.37 -40.14 35.80
C ALA A 5 15.99 -38.66 35.58
N PHE A 6 16.25 -37.79 36.56
CA PHE A 6 15.88 -36.36 36.47
C PHE A 6 16.75 -35.58 35.46
N GLY A 7 18.04 -35.91 35.35
CA GLY A 7 18.93 -35.23 34.39
C GLY A 7 18.55 -35.50 32.93
N LEU A 8 18.05 -36.71 32.64
CA LEU A 8 17.71 -37.14 31.29
C LEU A 8 16.43 -36.47 30.78
N VAL A 9 15.45 -36.24 31.66
CA VAL A 9 14.20 -35.52 31.34
C VAL A 9 14.47 -34.05 30.99
N ILE A 10 15.38 -33.39 31.72
CA ILE A 10 15.75 -31.99 31.46
C ILE A 10 16.43 -31.87 30.09
N VAL A 11 17.33 -32.78 29.75
CA VAL A 11 18.01 -32.77 28.44
C VAL A 11 17.00 -32.96 27.29
N ILE A 12 16.03 -33.86 27.43
CA ILE A 12 14.98 -34.07 26.42
C ILE A 12 14.11 -32.82 26.25
N LEU A 13 13.76 -32.14 27.35
CA LEU A 13 12.96 -30.91 27.28
C LEU A 13 13.72 -29.76 26.62
N VAL A 14 15.02 -29.62 26.86
CA VAL A 14 15.86 -28.59 26.21
C VAL A 14 16.01 -28.88 24.72
N ILE A 15 16.17 -30.14 24.32
CA ILE A 15 16.23 -30.53 22.91
C ILE A 15 14.88 -30.31 22.23
N ALA A 16 13.77 -30.70 22.87
CA ALA A 16 12.43 -30.50 22.32
C ALA A 16 12.09 -29.01 22.16
N ALA A 17 12.43 -28.17 23.15
CA ALA A 17 12.28 -26.73 23.06
C ALA A 17 13.17 -26.12 21.96
N GLY A 18 14.41 -26.60 21.81
CA GLY A 18 15.33 -26.17 20.76
C GLY A 18 14.83 -26.53 19.36
N VAL A 19 14.30 -27.73 19.16
CA VAL A 19 13.70 -28.17 17.89
C VAL A 19 12.42 -27.40 17.59
N TYR A 20 11.61 -27.09 18.60
CA TYR A 20 10.41 -26.27 18.43
C TYR A 20 10.74 -24.83 17.99
N PHE A 21 11.76 -24.21 18.60
CA PHE A 21 12.20 -22.86 18.23
C PHE A 21 12.94 -22.78 16.88
N LEU A 22 13.59 -23.87 16.46
CA LEU A 22 14.26 -23.94 15.14
C LEU A 22 13.30 -24.36 14.01
N GLY A 23 12.15 -24.94 14.36
CA GLY A 23 11.13 -25.42 13.43
C GLY A 23 9.98 -24.46 13.18
N THR A 24 9.92 -23.30 13.86
CA THR A 24 8.96 -22.27 13.47
C THR A 24 9.34 -21.78 12.08
N PRO A 25 8.47 -21.93 11.06
CA PRO A 25 8.71 -21.31 9.77
C PRO A 25 8.93 -19.82 10.01
N ARG A 26 10.12 -19.34 9.69
CA ARG A 26 10.38 -17.90 9.61
C ARG A 26 9.33 -17.38 8.65
N ALA A 27 8.44 -16.51 9.11
CA ALA A 27 7.52 -15.81 8.23
C ALA A 27 8.38 -15.22 7.10
N GLU A 28 8.18 -15.75 5.88
CA GLU A 28 8.73 -15.13 4.69
C GLU A 28 8.18 -13.70 4.69
N ALA A 29 9.08 -12.72 4.57
CA ALA A 29 8.65 -11.34 4.41
C ALA A 29 7.71 -11.31 3.18
N PRO A 30 6.52 -10.68 3.27
CA PRO A 30 5.65 -10.55 2.11
C PRO A 30 6.47 -9.92 0.98
N THR A 31 6.52 -10.61 -0.15
CA THR A 31 7.24 -10.16 -1.34
C THR A 31 6.62 -8.86 -1.81
N THR A 32 7.47 -7.88 -2.11
CA THR A 32 7.20 -6.49 -2.56
C THR A 32 6.38 -6.35 -3.86
N ASP A 33 5.52 -7.33 -4.20
CA ASP A 33 4.79 -7.42 -5.47
C ASP A 33 3.26 -7.52 -5.31
N GLU A 34 2.74 -7.42 -4.08
CA GLU A 34 1.29 -7.54 -3.79
C GLU A 34 0.45 -6.56 -4.62
N TYR A 35 0.94 -5.34 -4.78
CA TYR A 35 0.29 -4.27 -5.50
C TYR A 35 1.20 -3.67 -6.58
N GLY A 36 0.61 -3.23 -7.68
CA GLY A 36 1.34 -2.52 -8.73
C GLY A 36 0.43 -1.57 -9.52
N TRP A 37 0.96 -0.41 -9.86
CA TRP A 37 0.21 0.63 -10.57
C TRP A 37 0.59 0.68 -12.05
N GLN A 38 -0.41 0.81 -12.91
CA GLN A 38 -0.22 1.08 -14.33
C GLN A 38 -0.89 2.40 -14.68
N LEU A 39 -0.06 3.39 -15.00
CA LEU A 39 -0.46 4.76 -15.33
C LEU A 39 -0.31 4.99 -16.83
N VAL A 40 -1.37 5.45 -17.48
CA VAL A 40 -1.34 5.86 -18.90
C VAL A 40 -1.63 7.34 -18.96
N GLN A 41 -0.61 8.15 -19.28
CA GLN A 41 -0.70 9.60 -19.33
C GLN A 41 -1.22 10.07 -20.69
N PHE A 42 -2.14 11.04 -20.67
CA PHE A 42 -2.64 11.76 -21.83
C PHE A 42 -2.33 13.25 -21.62
N PRO A 43 -1.37 13.82 -22.39
CA PRO A 43 -1.04 15.24 -22.25
C PRO A 43 -2.24 16.11 -22.63
N GLU A 44 -2.18 17.39 -22.23
CA GLU A 44 -3.13 18.41 -22.66
C GLU A 44 -3.34 18.40 -24.18
N ASN A 45 -4.56 18.71 -24.59
CA ASN A 45 -4.90 18.78 -26.01
C ASN A 45 -5.85 19.95 -26.27
N ALA A 46 -6.17 20.19 -27.55
CA ALA A 46 -7.02 21.32 -27.94
C ALA A 46 -8.47 21.25 -27.41
N GLU A 47 -8.89 20.11 -26.85
CA GLU A 47 -10.22 19.89 -26.27
C GLU A 47 -10.23 20.00 -24.74
N SER A 48 -9.08 19.82 -24.08
CA SER A 48 -8.89 19.88 -22.63
C SER A 48 -7.56 20.51 -22.29
N ASP A 49 -7.60 21.69 -21.66
CA ASP A 49 -6.45 22.40 -21.09
C ASP A 49 -5.89 21.75 -19.81
N ILE A 50 -6.37 20.55 -19.47
CA ILE A 50 -5.96 19.77 -18.30
C ILE A 50 -5.47 18.40 -18.82
N PRO A 51 -4.25 17.95 -18.47
CA PRO A 51 -3.81 16.61 -18.79
C PRO A 51 -4.67 15.59 -18.05
N ARG A 52 -4.74 14.35 -18.55
CA ARG A 52 -5.50 13.28 -17.90
C ARG A 52 -4.67 12.02 -17.84
N ALA A 53 -5.04 11.09 -16.99
CA ALA A 53 -4.43 9.78 -16.98
C ALA A 53 -5.41 8.68 -16.57
N THR A 54 -5.26 7.50 -17.19
CA THR A 54 -5.95 6.30 -16.74
C THR A 54 -5.12 5.63 -15.66
N VAL A 55 -5.77 5.31 -14.53
CA VAL A 55 -5.17 4.59 -13.40
C VAL A 55 -5.71 3.17 -13.36
N ASN A 56 -4.80 2.20 -13.37
CA ASN A 56 -5.12 0.79 -13.19
C ASN A 56 -4.30 0.21 -12.03
N LEU A 57 -4.94 -0.63 -11.24
CA LEU A 57 -4.33 -1.37 -10.14
C LEU A 57 -4.16 -2.84 -10.52
N ARG A 58 -2.98 -3.39 -10.27
CA ARG A 58 -2.73 -4.83 -10.17
C ARG A 58 -2.72 -5.22 -8.69
N ALA A 59 -3.63 -6.10 -8.27
CA ALA A 59 -3.65 -6.72 -6.95
C ALA A 59 -3.42 -8.23 -7.12
N GLY A 60 -2.21 -8.70 -6.81
CA GLY A 60 -1.76 -10.03 -7.18
C GLY A 60 -1.83 -10.27 -8.70
N GLU A 61 -2.65 -11.22 -9.14
CA GLU A 61 -2.88 -11.53 -10.56
C GLU A 61 -4.04 -10.75 -11.18
N THR A 62 -4.87 -10.09 -10.37
CA THR A 62 -6.07 -9.39 -10.82
C THR A 62 -5.74 -7.95 -11.23
N LYS A 63 -6.35 -7.49 -12.31
CA LYS A 63 -6.27 -6.09 -12.76
C LYS A 63 -7.61 -5.39 -12.58
N HIS A 64 -7.57 -4.19 -12.01
CA HIS A 64 -8.72 -3.34 -11.73
C HIS A 64 -8.54 -2.01 -12.47
N ALA A 65 -9.48 -1.68 -13.36
CA ALA A 65 -9.55 -0.35 -13.94
C ALA A 65 -10.24 0.59 -12.95
N LEU A 66 -9.53 1.60 -12.46
CA LEU A 66 -10.06 2.49 -11.42
C LEU A 66 -10.67 3.77 -12.00
N GLY A 67 -10.22 4.19 -13.18
CA GLY A 67 -10.83 5.30 -13.91
C GLY A 67 -9.82 6.20 -14.62
N GLU A 68 -10.34 7.31 -15.14
CA GLU A 68 -9.56 8.43 -15.64
C GLU A 68 -9.60 9.56 -14.62
N PHE A 69 -8.46 10.20 -14.41
CA PHE A 69 -8.29 11.29 -13.46
C PHE A 69 -7.64 12.48 -14.16
N ASP A 70 -8.03 13.67 -13.75
CA ASP A 70 -7.39 14.90 -14.18
C ASP A 70 -6.01 15.05 -13.54
N GLY A 71 -5.08 15.59 -14.31
CA GLY A 71 -3.69 15.78 -13.95
C GLY A 71 -2.74 14.70 -14.44
N VAL A 72 -1.48 14.88 -14.04
CA VAL A 72 -0.43 13.90 -14.28
C VAL A 72 -0.35 13.00 -13.06
N CYS A 73 -0.46 11.69 -13.27
CA CYS A 73 -0.43 10.73 -12.17
C CYS A 73 0.97 10.21 -11.86
N PHE A 74 1.28 9.97 -10.58
CA PHE A 74 2.54 9.41 -10.12
C PHE A 74 2.31 8.44 -8.98
N VAL A 75 3.14 7.40 -8.87
CA VAL A 75 3.15 6.53 -7.69
C VAL A 75 3.79 7.29 -6.53
N ILE A 76 3.14 7.32 -5.37
CA ILE A 76 3.55 8.12 -4.20
C ILE A 76 4.98 7.79 -3.78
N GLU A 77 5.31 6.50 -3.78
CA GLU A 77 6.61 5.97 -3.39
C GLU A 77 7.74 6.43 -4.33
N GLU A 78 7.42 6.76 -5.59
CA GLU A 78 8.39 7.31 -6.54
C GLU A 78 8.63 8.82 -6.30
N LEU A 79 7.68 9.51 -5.69
CA LEU A 79 7.75 10.96 -5.41
C LEU A 79 8.32 11.31 -4.04
N GLN A 80 8.71 10.33 -3.22
CA GLN A 80 9.13 10.53 -1.82
C GLN A 80 8.08 11.20 -0.94
N TRP A 81 6.81 11.18 -1.35
CA TRP A 81 5.70 11.60 -0.50
C TRP A 81 5.45 10.52 0.56
N GLU A 82 5.09 10.93 1.77
CA GLU A 82 4.76 9.99 2.83
C GLU A 82 3.39 9.36 2.55
N LEU A 83 3.27 8.05 2.75
CA LEU A 83 1.98 7.38 2.78
C LEU A 83 1.22 7.81 4.03
N LEU A 84 -0.10 7.93 3.92
CA LEU A 84 -0.97 8.24 5.06
C LEU A 84 -1.07 7.04 6.02
N GLU A 85 -1.65 7.29 7.20
CA GLU A 85 -1.89 6.22 8.17
C GLU A 85 -2.75 5.11 7.54
N ASN A 86 -2.27 3.87 7.67
CA ASN A 86 -2.88 2.66 7.10
C ASN A 86 -2.93 2.61 5.55
N GLU A 87 -2.28 3.56 4.85
CA GLU A 87 -2.07 3.49 3.42
C GLU A 87 -0.87 2.58 3.10
N LYS A 88 -1.07 1.59 2.24
CA LYS A 88 -0.04 0.63 1.82
C LYS A 88 0.76 1.11 0.60
N THR A 89 0.09 1.76 -0.33
CA THR A 89 0.61 2.27 -1.60
C THR A 89 -0.43 3.19 -2.22
N GLY A 90 -0.01 4.13 -3.06
CA GLY A 90 -0.95 5.04 -3.70
C GLY A 90 -0.42 5.74 -4.94
N VAL A 91 -1.34 6.42 -5.60
CA VAL A 91 -1.13 7.25 -6.78
C VAL A 91 -1.70 8.62 -6.53
N ILE A 92 -0.94 9.65 -6.87
CA ILE A 92 -1.39 11.03 -6.88
C ILE A 92 -1.56 11.47 -8.32
N CYS A 93 -2.75 11.96 -8.66
CA CYS A 93 -3.07 12.61 -9.92
C CYS A 93 -3.28 14.09 -9.65
N TRP A 94 -2.36 14.93 -10.13
CA TRP A 94 -2.27 16.32 -9.71
C TRP A 94 -2.11 17.28 -10.88
N TRP A 95 -2.77 18.43 -10.79
CA TRP A 95 -2.69 19.54 -11.71
C TRP A 95 -2.94 20.88 -11.03
N ALA A 96 -2.08 21.86 -11.30
CA ALA A 96 -2.27 23.26 -10.90
C ALA A 96 -2.64 23.45 -9.41
N GLY A 97 -2.02 22.68 -8.51
CA GLY A 97 -2.19 22.81 -7.06
C GLY A 97 -3.27 21.92 -6.45
N SER A 98 -4.08 21.20 -7.24
CA SER A 98 -5.11 20.30 -6.72
C SER A 98 -5.19 19.00 -7.51
N GLY A 99 -5.91 18.01 -6.97
CA GLY A 99 -6.03 16.73 -7.63
C GLY A 99 -6.76 15.68 -6.83
N LYS A 100 -6.45 14.43 -7.15
CA LYS A 100 -6.97 13.25 -6.47
C LYS A 100 -5.83 12.34 -6.06
N GLU A 101 -6.03 11.69 -4.94
CA GLU A 101 -5.21 10.58 -4.51
C GLU A 101 -6.01 9.29 -4.58
N ILE A 102 -5.37 8.23 -5.04
CA ILE A 102 -5.93 6.89 -5.13
C ILE A 102 -5.00 5.97 -4.36
N GLY A 103 -5.43 5.52 -3.18
CA GLY A 103 -4.60 4.72 -2.28
C GLY A 103 -5.25 3.38 -1.95
N ILE A 104 -4.42 2.41 -1.57
CA ILE A 104 -4.86 1.17 -0.94
C ILE A 104 -4.70 1.34 0.56
N PHE A 105 -5.80 1.22 1.30
CA PHE A 105 -5.84 1.38 2.74
C PHE A 105 -6.22 0.06 3.41
N THR A 106 -5.67 -0.19 4.59
CA THR A 106 -6.15 -1.28 5.44
C THR A 106 -7.22 -0.76 6.40
N GLU A 107 -8.45 -1.24 6.26
CA GLU A 107 -9.59 -0.94 7.12
C GLU A 107 -10.20 -2.23 7.67
N ASP A 108 -10.32 -2.34 9.00
CA ASP A 108 -10.83 -3.54 9.69
C ASP A 108 -10.14 -4.85 9.26
N GLY A 109 -8.84 -4.78 8.95
CA GLY A 109 -8.04 -5.92 8.50
C GLY A 109 -8.29 -6.35 7.05
N ARG A 110 -8.99 -5.54 6.26
CA ARG A 110 -9.22 -5.72 4.81
C ARG A 110 -8.54 -4.61 4.04
N ASP A 111 -8.10 -4.91 2.82
CA ASP A 111 -7.56 -3.89 1.93
C ASP A 111 -8.67 -3.31 1.05
N VAL A 112 -8.74 -1.99 1.01
CA VAL A 112 -9.74 -1.24 0.25
C VAL A 112 -9.05 -0.17 -0.59
N VAL A 113 -9.54 0.05 -1.80
CA VAL A 113 -9.08 1.15 -2.66
C VAL A 113 -9.97 2.35 -2.40
N LYS A 114 -9.36 3.49 -2.10
CA LYS A 114 -10.05 4.74 -1.83
C LYS A 114 -9.56 5.85 -2.74
N VAL A 115 -10.46 6.77 -3.08
CA VAL A 115 -10.14 8.00 -3.80
C VAL A 115 -10.41 9.18 -2.89
N GLY A 116 -9.43 10.06 -2.72
CA GLY A 116 -9.51 11.25 -1.89
C GLY A 116 -9.18 12.53 -2.66
N GLU A 117 -9.48 13.65 -2.04
CA GLU A 117 -9.06 14.97 -2.48
C GLU A 117 -7.61 15.24 -2.09
N LEU A 118 -6.90 15.90 -3.00
CA LEU A 118 -5.55 16.39 -2.81
C LEU A 118 -5.51 17.88 -3.13
N ASP A 119 -4.89 18.65 -2.25
CA ASP A 119 -4.54 20.05 -2.43
C ASP A 119 -3.10 20.26 -1.94
N GLU A 120 -2.26 20.89 -2.75
CA GLU A 120 -0.86 21.15 -2.38
C GLU A 120 -0.74 22.21 -1.28
N GLY A 121 -1.80 22.99 -1.06
CA GLY A 121 -1.78 24.17 -0.21
C GLY A 121 -1.14 25.36 -0.92
N LEU A 122 -0.93 26.42 -0.14
CA LEU A 122 -0.23 27.63 -0.57
C LEU A 122 0.95 27.88 0.36
N SER A 123 1.70 28.97 0.17
CA SER A 123 2.88 29.28 1.01
C SER A 123 2.62 29.27 2.52
N ASP A 124 1.36 29.52 2.92
CA ASP A 124 0.95 29.68 4.30
C ASP A 124 0.02 28.53 4.77
N ASP A 125 -0.23 27.51 3.93
CA ASP A 125 -1.06 26.34 4.25
C ASP A 125 -0.31 25.03 3.98
N ILE A 126 -0.53 24.02 4.82
CA ILE A 126 0.22 22.75 4.80
C ILE A 126 -0.31 21.73 3.77
N GLY A 127 -1.25 22.14 2.92
CA GLY A 127 -1.93 21.27 1.97
C GLY A 127 -2.96 20.36 2.62
N PHE A 128 -3.69 19.62 1.79
CA PHE A 128 -4.76 18.74 2.23
C PHE A 128 -4.72 17.42 1.46
N ARG A 129 -4.84 16.31 2.20
CA ARG A 129 -5.06 14.96 1.67
C ARG A 129 -6.15 14.33 2.52
N GLY A 130 -7.30 14.02 1.93
CA GLY A 130 -8.45 13.61 2.72
C GLY A 130 -9.73 13.37 1.93
N ASN A 131 -10.86 13.34 2.63
CA ASN A 131 -12.19 13.07 2.05
C ASN A 131 -12.23 11.77 1.22
N PHE A 132 -11.54 10.74 1.71
CA PHE A 132 -11.41 9.47 1.01
C PHE A 132 -12.72 8.68 1.00
N GLU A 133 -13.15 8.29 -0.20
CA GLU A 133 -14.29 7.41 -0.43
C GLU A 133 -13.81 6.06 -0.98
N THR A 134 -14.34 4.97 -0.42
CA THR A 134 -14.04 3.61 -0.89
C THR A 134 -14.70 3.34 -2.23
N ILE A 135 -13.90 2.95 -3.22
CA ILE A 135 -14.36 2.63 -4.57
C ILE A 135 -14.30 1.14 -4.88
N LEU A 136 -13.51 0.36 -4.12
CA LEU A 136 -13.33 -1.08 -4.33
C LEU A 136 -12.85 -1.75 -3.02
N GLU A 137 -13.38 -2.92 -2.70
CA GLU A 137 -12.78 -3.85 -1.72
C GLU A 137 -11.97 -4.91 -2.48
N LEU A 138 -10.78 -5.28 -1.98
CA LEU A 138 -9.86 -6.24 -2.61
C LEU A 138 -9.99 -7.67 -2.05
#